data_AF-A0A522TWU0-F1
#
_entry.id   AF-A0A522TWU0-F1
#
_cell.length_a   1.000
_cell.length_b   1.000
_cell.length_c   1.000
_cell.angle_alpha   90.00
_cell.angle_beta   90.00
_cell.angle_gamma   90.00
#
_symmetry.space_group_name_H-M   'P 1'
#
loop_
_entity.id
_entity.type
_entity.pdbx_description
1 polymer ?
#
loop_
_entity_poly.entity_id
_entity_poly.type
_entity_poly.pdbx_seq_one_letter_code
_entity_poly.pdbx_strand_id
1 'polypeptide(L)'
;HAVRPLSRLTIVDRVEERAELLGVALARDLPQTEIIVSTEVAKAISDVDIVCCATTSLVPLFEAADLPAEVHVNAIGAYRPAMHEIPAELLADSRTYIDDRHAALTESGEIIDAVAAGLIRESDLVELGVALRGTQSHGGRTVFKSVGVAMQDWAIADVLARNLNS
;
A
#
# COMPACT_ATOMS: atom_id res chain seq x y z
N HIS A 1 -5.48 11.41 16.68
CA HIS A 1 -4.74 12.09 15.60
C HIS A 1 -5.10 11.40 14.30
N ALA A 2 -5.96 12.02 13.48
CA ALA A 2 -6.36 11.45 12.18
C ALA A 2 -5.14 11.41 11.24
N VAL A 3 -4.93 10.27 10.61
CA VAL A 3 -3.96 10.12 9.52
C VAL A 3 -4.61 10.73 8.28
N ARG A 4 -4.37 12.04 8.06
CA ARG A 4 -4.72 12.92 6.91
C ARG A 4 -6.19 12.92 6.41
N PRO A 5 -6.85 14.10 6.27
CA PRO A 5 -8.17 14.17 5.64
C PRO A 5 -8.10 13.80 4.15
N LEU A 6 -8.91 12.83 3.71
CA LEU A 6 -8.99 12.37 2.33
C LEU A 6 -10.01 13.20 1.54
N SER A 7 -9.55 14.01 0.59
CA SER A 7 -10.43 14.77 -0.32
C SER A 7 -10.92 13.93 -1.50
N ARG A 8 -10.13 12.96 -1.96
CA ARG A 8 -10.39 12.13 -3.15
C ARG A 8 -9.89 10.70 -2.94
N LEU A 9 -10.67 9.71 -3.38
CA LEU A 9 -10.36 8.29 -3.37
C LEU A 9 -10.63 7.68 -4.74
N THR A 10 -9.60 7.17 -5.40
CA THR A 10 -9.73 6.41 -6.65
C THR A 10 -9.68 4.92 -6.34
N ILE A 11 -10.72 4.18 -6.73
CA ILE A 11 -10.82 2.73 -6.59
C ILE A 11 -10.53 2.11 -7.96
N VAL A 12 -9.58 1.17 -7.99
CA VAL A 12 -9.20 0.48 -9.21
C VAL A 12 -9.39 -1.02 -9.06
N ASP A 13 -10.17 -1.62 -9.96
CA ASP A 13 -10.27 -3.06 -10.13
C ASP A 13 -10.29 -3.37 -11.64
N ARG A 14 -9.79 -4.53 -12.04
CA ARG A 14 -9.88 -4.99 -13.44
C ARG A 14 -11.32 -5.27 -13.85
N VAL A 15 -12.20 -5.52 -12.87
CA VAL A 15 -13.64 -5.71 -13.04
C VAL A 15 -14.35 -4.46 -12.52
N GLU A 16 -14.82 -3.62 -13.44
CA GLU A 16 -15.48 -2.34 -13.15
C GLU A 16 -16.60 -2.46 -12.10
N GLU A 17 -17.46 -3.46 -12.23
CA GLU A 17 -18.57 -3.73 -11.29
C GLU A 17 -18.08 -3.90 -9.83
N ARG A 18 -16.90 -4.51 -9.61
CA ARG A 18 -16.36 -4.67 -8.25
C ARG A 18 -15.90 -3.34 -7.67
N ALA A 19 -15.27 -2.50 -8.49
CA ALA A 19 -14.84 -1.18 -8.09
C ALA A 19 -16.04 -0.27 -7.81
N GLU A 20 -17.10 -0.34 -8.63
CA GLU A 20 -18.37 0.36 -8.39
C GLU A 20 -19.04 -0.06 -7.09
N LEU A 21 -19.16 -1.37 -6.84
CA LEU A 21 -19.74 -1.90 -5.61
C LEU A 21 -18.96 -1.43 -4.36
N LEU A 22 -17.64 -1.45 -4.42
CA LEU A 22 -16.80 -0.93 -3.34
C LEU A 22 -16.96 0.59 -3.18
N GLY A 23 -17.05 1.33 -4.29
CA GLY A 23 -17.29 2.78 -4.27
C GLY A 23 -18.61 3.15 -3.61
N VAL A 24 -19.69 2.43 -3.94
CA VAL A 24 -21.00 2.61 -3.29
C VAL A 24 -20.94 2.30 -1.79
N ALA A 25 -20.22 1.25 -1.41
CA ALA A 25 -20.06 0.89 0.00
C ALA A 25 -19.33 1.99 0.77
N LEU A 26 -18.20 2.48 0.24
CA LEU A 26 -17.37 3.48 0.89
C LEU A 26 -17.96 4.89 0.87
N ALA A 27 -18.81 5.23 -0.11
CA ALA A 27 -19.47 6.54 -0.18
C ALA A 27 -20.34 6.83 1.06
N ARG A 28 -20.86 5.79 1.71
CA ARG A 28 -21.64 5.93 2.94
C ARG A 28 -20.78 6.34 4.13
N ASP A 29 -19.56 5.82 4.18
CA ASP A 29 -18.62 6.06 5.27
C ASP A 29 -17.73 7.28 4.98
N LEU A 30 -17.57 7.71 3.72
CA LEU A 30 -16.72 8.83 3.34
C LEU A 30 -17.52 9.96 2.64
N PRO A 31 -18.50 10.59 3.31
CA PRO A 31 -19.42 11.53 2.68
C PRO A 31 -18.77 12.83 2.19
N GLN A 32 -17.54 13.12 2.61
CA GLN A 32 -16.77 14.32 2.23
C GLN A 32 -15.64 14.02 1.23
N THR A 33 -15.53 12.77 0.77
CA THR A 33 -14.48 12.31 -0.14
C THR A 33 -15.08 12.07 -1.51
N GLU A 34 -14.48 12.66 -2.55
CA GLU A 34 -14.83 12.36 -3.93
C GLU A 34 -14.38 10.92 -4.27
N ILE A 35 -15.32 10.06 -4.64
CA ILE A 35 -15.03 8.66 -5.02
C ILE A 35 -15.06 8.54 -6.54
N ILE A 36 -13.95 8.04 -7.10
CA ILE A 36 -13.76 7.81 -8.51
C ILE A 36 -13.50 6.32 -8.72
N VAL A 37 -14.13 5.73 -9.73
CA VAL A 37 -13.89 4.35 -10.16
C VAL A 37 -13.07 4.37 -11.44
N SER A 38 -12.09 3.47 -11.54
CA SER A 38 -11.29 3.28 -12.75
C SER A 38 -10.94 1.81 -12.94
N THR A 39 -10.58 1.45 -14.16
CA THR A 39 -9.99 0.16 -14.51
C THR A 39 -8.52 0.28 -14.92
N GLU A 40 -7.98 1.50 -14.93
CA GLU A 40 -6.63 1.82 -15.40
C GLU A 40 -5.71 2.28 -14.26
N VAL A 41 -4.91 1.37 -13.72
CA VAL A 41 -4.02 1.62 -12.56
C VAL A 41 -3.05 2.79 -12.82
N ALA A 42 -2.35 2.79 -13.95
CA ALA A 42 -1.32 3.79 -14.26
C ALA A 42 -1.85 5.24 -14.25
N LYS A 43 -3.08 5.46 -14.73
CA LYS A 43 -3.72 6.78 -14.66
C LYS A 43 -4.08 7.16 -13.23
N ALA A 44 -4.60 6.21 -12.46
CA ALA A 44 -5.09 6.43 -11.10
C ALA A 44 -4.00 6.78 -10.10
N ILE A 45 -2.74 6.37 -10.32
CA ILE A 45 -1.64 6.54 -9.36
C ILE A 45 -0.70 7.72 -9.67
N SER A 46 -0.91 8.43 -10.79
CA SER A 46 0.02 9.47 -11.25
C SER A 46 0.00 10.78 -10.42
N ASP A 47 -1.05 11.03 -9.66
CA ASP A 47 -1.26 12.23 -8.83
C ASP A 47 -1.94 11.85 -7.51
N VAL A 48 -1.24 11.05 -6.68
CA VAL A 48 -1.75 10.56 -5.39
C VAL A 48 -0.71 10.65 -4.30
N ASP A 49 -1.14 10.98 -3.08
CA ASP A 49 -0.29 10.97 -1.90
C ASP A 49 -0.08 9.56 -1.34
N ILE A 50 -1.07 8.68 -1.53
CA ILE A 50 -1.12 7.32 -0.96
C ILE A 50 -1.67 6.33 -1.98
N VAL A 51 -1.03 5.17 -2.09
CA VAL A 51 -1.51 4.00 -2.84
C VAL A 51 -1.70 2.83 -1.88
N CYS A 52 -2.82 2.12 -2.01
CA CYS A 52 -3.06 0.87 -1.25
C CYS A 52 -3.28 -0.28 -2.24
N CYS A 53 -2.44 -1.30 -2.16
CA CYS A 53 -2.51 -2.51 -2.96
C CYS A 53 -2.99 -3.67 -2.09
N ALA A 54 -4.17 -4.22 -2.41
CA ALA A 54 -4.83 -5.30 -1.67
C ALA A 54 -5.34 -6.39 -2.62
N THR A 55 -4.45 -6.87 -3.48
CA THR A 55 -4.73 -7.75 -4.60
C THR A 55 -3.98 -9.07 -4.48
N THR A 56 -4.49 -10.11 -5.13
CA THR A 56 -3.81 -11.40 -5.23
C THR A 56 -2.92 -11.52 -6.48
N SER A 57 -2.32 -10.41 -6.93
CA SER A 57 -1.55 -10.36 -8.17
C SER A 57 -0.27 -11.21 -8.12
N LEU A 58 0.11 -11.77 -9.26
CA LEU A 58 1.36 -12.53 -9.46
C LEU A 58 2.44 -11.69 -10.17
N VAL A 59 2.08 -10.48 -10.59
CA VAL A 59 2.94 -9.53 -11.30
C VAL A 59 2.64 -8.11 -10.77
N PRO A 60 3.63 -7.20 -10.79
CA PRO A 60 3.43 -5.82 -10.37
C PRO A 60 2.19 -5.18 -11.02
N LEU A 61 1.45 -4.41 -10.22
CA LEU A 61 0.23 -3.73 -10.67
C LEU A 61 0.52 -2.50 -11.53
N PHE A 62 1.73 -1.94 -11.42
CA PHE A 62 2.19 -0.73 -12.06
C PHE A 62 3.72 -0.70 -12.13
N GLU A 63 4.25 0.24 -12.91
CA GLU A 63 5.68 0.52 -12.96
C GLU A 63 6.07 1.53 -11.87
N ALA A 64 7.29 1.45 -11.34
CA ALA A 64 7.76 2.43 -10.34
C ALA A 64 7.80 3.87 -10.91
N ALA A 65 7.93 4.01 -12.23
CA ALA A 65 7.92 5.29 -12.92
C ALA A 65 6.53 5.97 -12.95
N ASP A 66 5.44 5.22 -12.74
CA ASP A 66 4.08 5.75 -12.73
C ASP A 66 3.75 6.50 -11.43
N LEU A 67 4.56 6.29 -10.38
CA LEU A 67 4.33 6.86 -9.06
C LEU A 67 4.94 8.27 -8.91
N PRO A 68 4.34 9.15 -8.11
CA PRO A 68 4.94 10.43 -7.75
C PRO A 68 6.28 10.27 -7.02
N ALA A 69 7.08 11.33 -7.01
CA ALA A 69 8.33 11.36 -6.26
C ALA A 69 8.11 11.28 -4.73
N GLU A 70 6.97 11.78 -4.26
CA GLU A 70 6.55 11.72 -2.86
C GLU A 70 5.20 10.99 -2.78
N VAL A 71 5.26 9.69 -2.45
CA VAL A 71 4.06 8.86 -2.29
C VAL A 71 4.32 7.80 -1.22
N HIS A 72 3.28 7.46 -0.47
CA HIS A 72 3.29 6.30 0.42
C HIS A 72 2.53 5.13 -0.19
N VAL A 73 3.13 3.94 -0.21
CA VAL A 73 2.50 2.73 -0.77
C VAL A 73 2.30 1.72 0.35
N ASN A 74 1.06 1.29 0.56
CA ASN A 74 0.72 0.13 1.38
C ASN A 74 0.56 -1.09 0.47
N ALA A 75 1.44 -2.08 0.58
CA ALA A 75 1.37 -3.34 -0.14
C ALA A 75 1.01 -4.47 0.82
N ILE A 76 -0.24 -4.95 0.78
CA ILE A 76 -0.79 -5.85 1.80
C ILE A 76 -1.33 -7.18 1.23
N GLY A 77 -1.58 -7.26 -0.07
CA GLY A 77 -2.17 -8.42 -0.73
C GLY A 77 -1.18 -9.53 -1.10
N ALA A 78 0.10 -9.22 -1.34
CA ALA A 78 1.12 -10.22 -1.68
C ALA A 78 1.71 -10.93 -0.44
N TYR A 79 1.13 -12.06 -0.02
CA TYR A 79 1.55 -12.85 1.16
C TYR A 79 2.06 -14.27 0.82
N ARG A 80 2.36 -14.54 -0.46
CA ARG A 80 2.99 -15.80 -0.88
C ARG A 80 4.15 -15.51 -1.81
N PRO A 81 5.21 -16.34 -1.85
CA PRO A 81 6.41 -16.06 -2.64
C PRO A 81 6.19 -15.85 -4.14
N ALA A 82 5.11 -16.38 -4.71
CA ALA A 82 4.77 -16.17 -6.12
C ALA A 82 4.02 -14.85 -6.38
N MET A 83 3.58 -14.15 -5.34
CA MET A 83 2.73 -12.96 -5.43
C MET A 83 3.57 -11.69 -5.45
N HIS A 84 3.15 -10.76 -6.31
CA HIS A 84 3.82 -9.48 -6.53
C HIS A 84 2.74 -8.43 -6.74
N GLU A 85 2.73 -7.39 -5.93
CA GLU A 85 1.85 -6.23 -6.15
C GLU A 85 2.64 -5.03 -6.62
N ILE A 86 3.87 -4.89 -6.14
CA ILE A 86 4.73 -3.76 -6.44
C ILE A 86 5.99 -4.21 -7.21
N PRO A 87 6.55 -3.33 -8.05
CA PRO A 87 7.80 -3.60 -8.75
C PRO A 87 8.99 -3.54 -7.79
N ALA A 88 10.02 -4.35 -8.03
CA ALA A 88 11.22 -4.39 -7.19
C ALA A 88 12.00 -3.06 -7.22
N GLU A 89 11.92 -2.33 -8.33
CA GLU A 89 12.46 -0.99 -8.51
C GLU A 89 11.88 0.00 -7.49
N LEU A 90 10.61 -0.17 -7.10
CA LEU A 90 10.02 0.66 -6.05
C LEU A 90 10.68 0.38 -4.69
N LEU A 91 10.99 -0.88 -4.38
CA LEU A 91 11.67 -1.24 -3.13
C LEU A 91 13.08 -0.64 -3.07
N ALA A 92 13.78 -0.59 -4.22
CA ALA A 92 15.11 0.00 -4.33
C ALA A 92 15.11 1.54 -4.20
N ASP A 93 14.03 2.19 -4.64
CA ASP A 93 13.86 3.66 -4.64
C ASP A 93 12.97 4.17 -3.49
N SER A 94 12.76 3.36 -2.46
CA SER A 94 11.90 3.76 -1.33
C SER A 94 12.48 3.33 0.01
N ARG A 95 11.99 3.98 1.07
CA ARG A 95 12.15 3.43 2.42
C ARG A 95 11.07 2.39 2.68
N THR A 96 11.48 1.15 2.91
CA THR A 96 10.58 0.03 3.12
C THR A 96 10.43 -0.31 4.60
N TYR A 97 9.18 -0.23 5.07
CA TYR A 97 8.75 -0.68 6.38
C TYR A 97 8.01 -2.00 6.26
N ILE A 98 8.21 -2.87 7.25
CA ILE A 98 7.60 -4.20 7.28
C ILE A 98 6.95 -4.48 8.64
N ASP A 99 6.02 -5.41 8.68
CA ASP A 99 5.42 -5.90 9.94
C ASP A 99 6.39 -6.82 10.70
N ASP A 100 6.85 -7.88 10.06
CA ASP A 100 7.76 -8.89 10.61
C ASP A 100 8.84 -9.24 9.57
N ARG A 101 10.11 -9.17 10.01
CA ARG A 101 11.26 -9.45 9.13
C ARG A 101 11.30 -10.87 8.60
N HIS A 102 11.01 -11.86 9.45
CA HIS A 102 11.09 -13.24 9.03
C HIS A 102 10.02 -13.51 7.98
N ALA A 103 8.77 -13.13 8.26
CA ALA A 103 7.65 -13.32 7.36
C ALA A 103 7.86 -12.59 6.02
N ALA A 104 8.32 -11.33 6.05
CA ALA A 104 8.64 -10.59 4.84
C ALA A 104 9.66 -11.31 3.94
N LEU A 105 10.71 -11.89 4.54
CA LEU A 105 11.77 -12.61 3.82
C LEU A 105 11.40 -14.04 3.41
N THR A 106 10.28 -14.59 3.91
CA THR A 106 9.84 -15.96 3.56
C THR A 106 8.57 -15.99 2.73
N GLU A 107 7.76 -14.93 2.77
CA GLU A 107 6.40 -14.93 2.20
C GLU A 107 6.16 -13.83 1.16
N SER A 108 6.85 -12.69 1.21
CA SER A 108 6.67 -11.64 0.19
C SER A 108 7.56 -11.90 -1.02
N GLY A 109 6.95 -12.29 -2.15
CA GLY A 109 7.66 -12.51 -3.40
C GLY A 109 8.49 -11.29 -3.82
N GLU A 110 7.89 -10.11 -3.77
CA GLU A 110 8.58 -8.87 -4.18
C GLU A 110 9.81 -8.53 -3.31
N ILE A 111 9.80 -8.84 -2.02
CA ILE A 111 10.97 -8.68 -1.14
C ILE A 111 12.00 -9.77 -1.40
N ILE A 112 11.57 -11.04 -1.47
CA ILE A 112 12.45 -12.19 -1.70
C ILE A 112 13.25 -11.97 -2.99
N ASP A 113 12.56 -11.62 -4.07
CA ASP A 113 13.17 -11.44 -5.39
C ASP A 113 14.06 -10.19 -5.43
N ALA A 114 13.66 -9.09 -4.77
CA ALA A 114 14.50 -7.88 -4.69
C ALA A 114 15.81 -8.12 -3.90
N VAL A 115 15.76 -8.89 -2.81
CA VAL A 115 16.96 -9.28 -2.05
C VAL A 115 17.82 -10.24 -2.88
N ALA A 116 17.22 -11.25 -3.51
CA ALA A 116 17.95 -12.22 -4.34
C ALA A 116 18.63 -11.56 -5.55
N ALA A 117 18.01 -10.54 -6.13
CA ALA A 117 18.57 -9.74 -7.21
C ALA A 117 19.62 -8.71 -6.73
N GLY A 118 19.80 -8.54 -5.42
CA GLY A 118 20.73 -7.57 -4.84
C GLY A 118 20.30 -6.11 -5.00
N LEU A 119 19.02 -5.86 -5.28
CA LEU A 119 18.45 -4.51 -5.39
C LEU A 119 18.30 -3.84 -4.03
N ILE A 120 17.98 -4.65 -3.01
CA ILE A 120 17.96 -4.24 -1.61
C ILE A 120 18.71 -5.27 -0.76
N ARG A 121 19.11 -4.87 0.44
CA ARG A 121 19.64 -5.78 1.47
C ARG A 121 18.56 -6.03 2.49
N GLU A 122 18.60 -7.19 3.15
CA GLU A 122 17.72 -7.45 4.29
C GLU A 122 17.81 -6.32 5.33
N SER A 123 19.00 -5.79 5.59
CA SER A 123 19.24 -4.67 6.53
C SER A 123 18.52 -3.37 6.18
N ASP A 124 18.06 -3.20 4.94
CA ASP A 124 17.38 -1.99 4.47
C ASP A 124 15.90 -1.97 4.89
N LEU A 125 15.34 -3.15 5.24
CA LEU A 125 13.99 -3.30 5.76
C LEU A 125 13.91 -2.79 7.20
N VAL A 126 12.87 -2.01 7.53
CA VAL A 126 12.66 -1.48 8.88
C VAL A 126 11.35 -2.02 9.45
N GLU A 127 11.38 -2.70 10.60
CA GLU A 127 10.15 -3.16 11.25
C GLU A 127 9.32 -1.97 11.77
N LEU A 128 8.01 -2.03 11.57
CA LEU A 128 7.08 -0.95 11.90
C LEU A 128 7.15 -0.59 13.39
N GLY A 129 7.33 -1.58 14.27
CA GLY A 129 7.52 -1.36 15.70
C GLY A 129 8.74 -0.48 16.02
N VAL A 130 9.82 -0.59 15.23
CA VAL A 130 11.00 0.28 15.36
C VAL A 130 10.70 1.68 14.83
N ALA A 131 10.05 1.77 13.66
CA ALA A 131 9.69 3.05 13.04
C ALA A 131 8.79 3.91 13.95
N LEU A 132 7.81 3.29 14.61
CA LEU A 132 6.88 3.98 15.53
C LEU A 132 7.55 4.56 16.79
N ARG A 133 8.74 4.08 17.16
CA ARG A 133 9.51 4.60 18.30
C ARG A 133 10.43 5.75 17.92
N GLY A 134 10.67 5.97 16.63
CA GLY A 134 11.53 7.04 16.13
C GLY A 134 10.74 8.26 15.63
N THR A 135 11.33 9.44 15.72
CA THR A 135 10.87 10.63 14.99
C THR A 135 11.59 10.70 13.66
N GLN A 136 11.25 9.81 12.71
CA GLN A 136 11.89 9.84 11.41
C GLN A 136 11.00 10.52 10.37
N SER A 137 11.36 11.75 10.01
CA SER A 137 10.91 12.39 8.78
C SER A 137 11.69 11.79 7.62
N HIS A 138 10.97 11.35 6.60
CA HIS A 138 11.55 10.89 5.34
C HIS A 138 10.88 11.63 4.20
N GLY A 139 11.69 12.23 3.33
CA GLY A 139 11.23 12.68 2.02
C GLY A 139 11.29 11.53 1.02
N GLY A 140 10.60 11.71 -0.11
CA GLY A 140 10.58 10.72 -1.18
C GLY A 140 9.53 9.62 -0.97
N ARG A 141 9.76 8.46 -1.62
CA ARG A 141 8.84 7.33 -1.60
C ARG A 141 9.00 6.49 -0.34
N THR A 142 7.87 6.01 0.19
CA THR A 142 7.85 5.06 1.30
C THR A 142 6.94 3.88 0.98
N VAL A 143 7.33 2.70 1.40
CA VAL A 143 6.54 1.47 1.26
C VAL A 143 6.30 0.92 2.66
N PHE A 144 5.05 0.57 2.97
CA PHE A 144 4.74 -0.37 4.03
C PHE A 144 4.31 -1.69 3.39
N LYS A 145 5.04 -2.75 3.70
CA LYS A 145 4.78 -4.10 3.20
C LYS A 145 4.33 -4.99 4.36
N SER A 146 3.20 -5.68 4.19
CA SER A 146 2.69 -6.66 5.14
C SER A 146 2.39 -7.98 4.42
N VAL A 147 2.62 -9.10 5.13
CA VAL A 147 2.22 -10.46 4.72
C VAL A 147 1.21 -11.10 5.70
N GLY A 148 0.90 -10.43 6.82
CA GLY A 148 -0.13 -10.80 7.82
C GLY A 148 0.21 -10.21 9.20
N VAL A 149 -0.72 -9.64 9.98
CA VAL A 149 -2.03 -10.18 10.41
C VAL A 149 -3.20 -9.33 9.88
N ALA A 150 -4.27 -10.00 9.43
CA ALA A 150 -5.58 -9.49 8.99
C ALA A 150 -6.30 -8.47 9.92
N MET A 151 -5.67 -8.04 11.00
CA MET A 151 -6.16 -7.08 11.98
C MET A 151 -5.86 -5.62 11.61
N GLN A 152 -4.89 -5.36 10.72
CA GLN A 152 -4.54 -4.00 10.30
C GLN A 152 -5.56 -3.38 9.33
N ASP A 153 -6.18 -4.17 8.46
CA ASP A 153 -7.27 -3.70 7.60
C ASP A 153 -8.51 -3.33 8.42
N TRP A 154 -8.82 -4.13 9.45
CA TRP A 154 -9.90 -3.80 10.40
C TRP A 154 -9.56 -2.56 11.23
N ALA A 155 -8.31 -2.38 11.66
CA ALA A 155 -7.90 -1.21 12.44
C ALA A 155 -7.90 0.09 11.61
N ILE A 156 -7.52 0.03 10.33
CA ILE A 156 -7.60 1.18 9.42
C ILE A 156 -9.08 1.51 9.14
N ALA A 157 -9.91 0.50 8.86
CA ALA A 157 -11.35 0.69 8.68
C ALA A 157 -12.06 1.20 9.97
N ASP A 158 -11.72 0.67 11.14
CA ASP A 158 -12.31 1.06 12.45
C ASP A 158 -11.84 2.46 12.88
N VAL A 159 -10.57 2.82 12.64
CA VAL A 159 -10.07 4.18 12.92
C VAL A 159 -10.68 5.21 11.97
N LEU A 160 -10.90 4.85 10.70
CA LEU A 160 -11.65 5.71 9.77
C LEU A 160 -13.12 5.83 10.20
N ALA A 161 -13.76 4.72 10.58
CA ALA A 161 -15.14 4.68 11.04
C ALA A 161 -15.39 5.48 12.34
N ARG A 162 -14.45 5.47 13.30
CA ARG A 162 -14.60 6.16 14.59
C ARG A 162 -14.42 7.67 14.51
N ASN A 163 -13.71 8.18 13.51
CA ASN A 163 -13.55 9.63 13.30
C ASN A 163 -14.75 10.28 12.60
N LEU A 164 -15.75 9.50 12.17
CA LEU A 164 -16.99 9.99 11.57
C LEU A 164 -18.13 10.16 12.59
N ASN A 165 -17.94 9.67 13.82
CA ASN A 165 -18.91 9.73 14.93
C ASN A 165 -18.48 10.68 16.06
N SER A 166 -17.50 11.55 15.82
CA SER A 166 -17.01 12.56 16.79
C SER A 166 -16.94 13.95 16.18
#